data_AF-A0A9D3VPU9-F1
#
_entry.id   AF-A0A9D3VPU9-F1
#
_cell.length_a   1.000
_cell.length_b   1.000
_cell.length_c   1.000
_cell.angle_alpha   90.00
_cell.angle_beta   90.00
_cell.angle_gamma   90.00
#
_symmetry.space_group_name_H-M   'P 1'
#
loop_
_entity.id
_entity.type
_entity.pdbx_description
1 polymer ?
#
loop_
_entity_poly.entity_id
_entity_poly.type
_entity_poly.pdbx_seq_one_letter_code
_entity_poly.pdbx_strand_id
1 'polypeptide(L)'
;MQNFNKIIRDIVGGSVFEMIKNVFRRGVLEPSLNKTLLVLIPKNIGVETINQFRPISLCSVLYKVITKLIVIQLRRVMQILVKQNQSSFIATRSILDNIVVEQKAIHTLKNAKSKKG
;
A
#
# COMPACT_ATOMS: atom_id res chain seq x y z
N MET A 1 23.27 16.64 -5.35
CA MET A 1 22.38 15.50 -5.01
C MET A 1 22.45 14.35 -6.03
N GLN A 2 22.41 14.59 -7.35
CA GLN A 2 22.46 13.53 -8.37
C GLN A 2 23.76 12.68 -8.34
N ASN A 3 24.92 13.31 -8.08
CA ASN A 3 26.21 12.60 -8.04
C ASN A 3 26.31 11.60 -6.88
N PHE A 4 25.71 11.93 -5.73
CA PHE A 4 25.72 11.07 -4.53
C PHE A 4 24.91 9.77 -4.74
N ASN A 5 23.72 9.88 -5.34
CA ASN A 5 22.90 8.69 -5.63
C ASN A 5 23.55 7.77 -6.66
N LYS A 6 24.26 8.33 -7.65
CA LYS A 6 25.04 7.56 -8.61
C LYS A 6 26.18 6.80 -7.92
N ILE A 7 26.95 7.49 -7.09
CA ILE A 7 28.06 6.89 -6.32
C ILE A 7 27.53 5.77 -5.39
N ILE A 8 26.45 6.00 -4.66
CA ILE A 8 25.84 4.96 -3.81
C ILE A 8 25.40 3.75 -4.65
N ARG A 9 24.73 3.98 -5.78
CA ARG A 9 24.30 2.88 -6.66
C ARG A 9 25.48 2.05 -7.14
N ASP A 10 26.57 2.70 -7.50
CA ASP A 10 27.76 2.01 -8.03
C ASP A 10 28.50 1.24 -6.92
N ILE A 11 28.45 1.71 -5.66
CA ILE A 11 29.07 1.04 -4.50
C ILE A 11 28.22 -0.12 -3.96
N VAL A 12 26.92 0.09 -3.71
CA VAL A 12 26.07 -0.89 -3.02
C VAL A 12 25.07 -1.60 -3.94
N GLY A 13 24.91 -1.15 -5.18
CA GLY A 13 23.88 -1.67 -6.09
C GLY A 13 24.02 -3.16 -6.40
N GLY A 14 25.24 -3.64 -6.59
CA GLY A 14 25.51 -5.07 -6.80
C GLY A 14 25.07 -5.92 -5.61
N SER A 15 25.49 -5.54 -4.41
CA SER A 15 25.14 -6.25 -3.16
C SER A 15 23.63 -6.24 -2.89
N VAL A 16 22.98 -5.09 -3.12
CA VAL A 16 21.51 -4.97 -2.99
C VAL A 16 20.80 -5.87 -3.98
N PHE A 17 21.26 -5.93 -5.23
CA PHE A 17 20.67 -6.78 -6.26
C PHE A 17 20.80 -8.26 -5.92
N GLU A 18 21.98 -8.72 -5.49
CA GLU A 18 22.17 -10.10 -5.05
C GLU A 18 21.29 -10.47 -3.85
N MET A 19 21.21 -9.59 -2.86
CA MET A 19 20.36 -9.79 -1.69
C MET A 19 18.89 -9.95 -2.11
N ILE A 20 18.37 -9.05 -2.95
CA ILE A 20 16.99 -9.13 -3.44
C ILE A 20 16.76 -10.43 -4.21
N LYS A 21 17.68 -10.81 -5.12
CA LYS A 21 17.58 -12.10 -5.83
C LYS A 21 17.52 -13.28 -4.88
N ASN A 22 18.34 -13.29 -3.84
CA ASN A 22 18.36 -14.36 -2.85
C ASN A 22 17.05 -14.44 -2.06
N VAL A 23 16.45 -13.30 -1.69
CA VAL A 23 15.13 -13.27 -1.03
C VAL A 23 14.07 -13.93 -1.91
N PHE A 24 14.01 -13.58 -3.21
CA PHE A 24 13.01 -14.17 -4.12
C PHE A 24 13.29 -15.63 -4.49
N ARG A 25 14.56 -16.04 -4.56
CA ARG A 25 14.93 -17.45 -4.81
C ARG A 25 14.63 -18.35 -3.62
N ARG A 26 14.91 -17.88 -2.40
CA ARG A 26 14.73 -18.67 -1.17
C ARG A 26 13.33 -18.53 -0.57
N GLY A 27 12.61 -17.47 -0.89
CA GLY A 27 11.35 -17.12 -0.25
C GLY A 27 11.51 -16.67 1.21
N VAL A 28 12.72 -16.33 1.65
CA VAL A 28 13.04 -15.96 3.03
C VAL A 28 13.56 -14.55 3.09
N LEU A 29 12.94 -13.73 3.94
CA LEU A 29 13.41 -12.39 4.28
C LEU A 29 14.27 -12.46 5.54
N GLU A 30 15.43 -11.81 5.51
CA GLU A 30 16.32 -11.76 6.67
C GLU A 30 15.66 -10.95 7.82
N PRO A 31 15.66 -11.43 9.07
CA PRO A 31 14.92 -10.81 10.17
C PRO A 31 15.25 -9.35 10.44
N SER A 32 16.51 -8.92 10.23
CA SER A 32 16.89 -7.53 10.43
C SER A 32 16.18 -6.57 9.46
N LEU A 33 15.87 -7.02 8.24
CA LEU A 33 15.14 -6.23 7.25
C LEU A 33 13.67 -6.01 7.61
N ASN A 34 13.09 -6.91 8.41
CA ASN A 34 11.71 -6.85 8.88
C ASN A 34 11.55 -6.01 10.16
N LYS A 35 12.63 -5.42 10.68
CA LYS A 35 12.55 -4.48 11.81
C LYS A 35 11.98 -3.15 11.35
N THR A 36 11.08 -2.59 12.15
CA THR A 36 10.48 -1.27 11.90
C THR A 36 10.67 -0.37 13.11
N LEU A 37 11.04 0.88 12.88
CA LEU A 37 11.04 1.90 13.92
C LEU A 37 9.64 2.52 14.02
N LEU A 38 9.02 2.41 15.20
CA LEU A 38 7.72 3.02 15.45
C LEU A 38 7.92 4.48 15.88
N VAL A 39 7.33 5.39 15.12
CA VAL A 39 7.35 6.84 15.38
C VAL A 39 5.93 7.32 15.64
N LEU A 40 5.74 8.12 16.68
CA LEU A 40 4.44 8.71 17.03
C LEU A 40 4.36 10.13 16.45
N ILE A 41 3.43 10.35 15.52
CA ILE A 41 3.16 11.68 14.97
C ILE A 41 1.89 12.24 15.61
N PRO A 42 1.92 13.44 16.22
CA PRO A 42 0.72 14.05 16.80
C PRO A 42 -0.33 14.33 15.72
N LYS A 43 -1.62 14.04 16.01
CA LYS A 43 -2.72 14.36 15.09
C LYS A 43 -2.99 15.87 15.03
N ASN A 44 -2.92 16.53 16.19
CA ASN A 44 -3.25 17.93 16.40
C ASN A 44 -2.13 18.59 17.25
N ILE A 45 -2.16 19.92 17.40
CA ILE A 45 -1.30 20.65 18.34
C ILE A 45 -1.88 20.48 19.77
N GLY A 46 -1.02 20.40 20.79
CA GLY A 46 -1.44 20.30 22.18
C GLY A 46 -2.03 18.94 22.55
N VAL A 47 -1.38 17.85 22.13
CA VAL A 47 -1.81 16.49 22.46
C VAL A 47 -1.49 16.12 23.90
N GLU A 48 -2.47 15.56 24.60
CA GLU A 48 -2.39 15.19 26.02
C GLU A 48 -2.55 13.68 26.24
N THR A 49 -3.09 12.96 25.26
CA THR A 49 -3.36 11.51 25.37
C THR A 49 -2.74 10.72 24.22
N ILE A 50 -2.33 9.48 24.49
CA ILE A 50 -1.67 8.61 23.50
C ILE A 50 -2.54 8.34 22.27
N ASN A 51 -3.86 8.32 22.43
CA ASN A 51 -4.83 8.09 21.34
C ASN A 51 -4.84 9.23 20.31
N GLN A 52 -4.28 10.39 20.65
CA GLN A 52 -4.13 11.54 19.76
C GLN A 52 -2.86 11.47 18.88
N PHE A 53 -2.06 10.41 19.00
CA PHE A 53 -0.95 10.16 18.09
C PHE A 53 -1.35 9.17 16.98
N ARG A 54 -0.70 9.29 15.82
CA ARG A 54 -0.71 8.27 14.77
C ARG A 54 0.63 7.52 14.84
N PRO A 55 0.63 6.22 15.12
CA PRO A 55 1.85 5.42 14.98
C PRO A 55 2.17 5.25 13.49
N ILE A 56 3.42 5.51 13.13
CA ILE A 56 3.97 5.23 11.80
C ILE A 56 5.15 4.27 11.96
N SER A 57 5.08 3.15 11.24
CA SER A 57 6.18 2.19 11.15
C SER A 57 7.13 2.58 10.02
N LEU A 58 8.34 3.01 10.38
CA LEU A 58 9.42 3.28 9.44
C LEU A 58 10.20 1.98 9.18
N CYS A 59 10.04 1.41 8.00
CA CYS A 59 10.76 0.22 7.55
C CYS A 59 11.99 0.58 6.71
N SER A 60 12.92 -0.38 6.59
CA SER A 60 14.13 -0.22 5.78
C SER A 60 13.81 0.03 4.30
N VAL A 61 14.67 0.79 3.61
CA VAL A 61 14.53 1.04 2.16
C VAL A 61 14.53 -0.28 1.39
N LEU A 62 15.38 -1.24 1.80
CA LEU A 62 15.46 -2.57 1.22
C LEU A 62 14.15 -3.34 1.32
N TYR A 63 13.50 -3.31 2.50
CA TYR A 63 12.17 -3.88 2.70
C TYR A 63 11.13 -3.25 1.76
N LYS A 64 11.17 -1.91 1.59
CA LYS A 64 10.28 -1.20 0.65
C LYS A 64 10.51 -1.62 -0.80
N VAL A 65 11.76 -1.86 -1.21
CA VAL A 65 12.07 -2.34 -2.58
C VAL A 65 11.48 -3.75 -2.79
N ILE A 66 11.71 -4.67 -1.86
CA ILE A 66 11.20 -6.05 -1.95
C ILE A 66 9.67 -6.05 -2.02
N THR A 67 9.00 -5.36 -1.10
CA THR A 67 7.53 -5.27 -1.09
C THR A 67 6.97 -4.60 -2.33
N LYS A 68 7.66 -3.58 -2.87
CA LYS A 68 7.27 -2.97 -4.15
C LYS A 68 7.31 -3.95 -5.31
N LEU A 69 8.35 -4.79 -5.39
CA LEU A 69 8.48 -5.82 -6.41
C LEU A 69 7.35 -6.86 -6.30
N ILE A 70 7.02 -7.30 -5.08
CA ILE A 70 5.87 -8.18 -4.82
C ILE A 70 4.56 -7.53 -5.29
N VAL A 71 4.32 -6.26 -4.91
CA VAL A 71 3.11 -5.52 -5.31
C VAL A 71 3.01 -5.39 -6.83
N ILE A 72 4.12 -5.17 -7.54
CA ILE A 72 4.13 -5.10 -9.01
C ILE A 72 3.65 -6.42 -9.62
N GLN A 73 4.04 -7.56 -9.07
CA GLN A 73 3.55 -8.86 -9.54
C GLN A 73 2.08 -9.07 -9.17
N LEU A 74 1.68 -8.78 -7.94
CA LEU A 74 0.29 -8.92 -7.49
C LEU A 74 -0.68 -8.03 -8.27
N ARG A 75 -0.25 -6.84 -8.68
CA ARG A 75 -1.06 -5.94 -9.52
C ARG A 75 -1.58 -6.60 -10.79
N ARG A 76 -0.85 -7.56 -11.37
CA ARG A 76 -1.25 -8.27 -12.60
C ARG A 76 -2.48 -9.16 -12.38
N VAL A 77 -2.66 -9.68 -11.17
CA VAL A 77 -3.77 -10.58 -10.82
C VAL A 77 -4.84 -9.91 -9.97
N MET A 78 -4.59 -8.68 -9.50
CA MET A 78 -5.46 -7.98 -8.56
C MET A 78 -6.88 -7.76 -9.08
N GLN A 79 -7.05 -7.55 -10.39
CA GLN A 79 -8.37 -7.36 -11.00
C GLN A 79 -9.25 -8.60 -10.91
N ILE A 80 -8.65 -9.79 -10.87
CA ILE A 80 -9.36 -11.07 -10.77
C ILE A 80 -9.66 -11.40 -9.30
N LEU A 81 -8.74 -11.04 -8.39
CA LEU A 81 -8.88 -11.35 -6.96
C LEU A 81 -9.87 -10.43 -6.22
N VAL A 82 -10.15 -9.25 -6.77
CA VAL A 82 -10.87 -8.20 -6.06
C VAL A 82 -12.25 -7.92 -6.67
N LYS A 83 -13.28 -8.00 -5.82
CA LYS A 83 -14.67 -7.69 -6.19
C LYS A 83 -14.81 -6.27 -6.75
N GLN A 84 -15.78 -6.06 -7.63
CA GLN A 84 -16.01 -4.77 -8.30
C GLN A 84 -16.37 -3.64 -7.32
N ASN A 85 -16.91 -3.96 -6.15
CA ASN A 85 -17.26 -2.97 -5.13
C ASN A 85 -16.06 -2.45 -4.30
N GLN A 86 -14.86 -3.00 -4.48
CA GLN A 86 -13.65 -2.50 -3.85
C GLN A 86 -12.94 -1.53 -4.79
N SER A 87 -13.27 -0.24 -4.68
CA SER A 87 -12.72 0.84 -5.52
C SER A 87 -11.39 1.41 -5.02
N SER A 88 -11.08 1.24 -3.73
CA SER A 88 -9.89 1.83 -3.12
C SER A 88 -8.66 0.93 -3.29
N PHE A 89 -7.49 1.54 -3.49
CA PHE A 89 -6.18 0.87 -3.57
C PHE A 89 -5.99 -0.12 -4.74
N ILE A 90 -6.89 -0.09 -5.74
CA ILE A 90 -6.76 -0.83 -7.00
C ILE A 90 -6.38 0.15 -8.10
N ALA A 91 -5.32 -0.15 -8.85
CA ALA A 91 -4.97 0.66 -10.02
C ALA A 91 -6.17 0.68 -10.99
N THR A 92 -6.41 1.83 -11.62
CA THR A 92 -7.55 2.12 -12.53
C THR A 92 -8.93 2.27 -11.88
N ARG A 93 -9.08 2.12 -10.55
CA ARG A 93 -10.33 2.41 -9.85
C ARG A 93 -10.23 3.73 -9.09
N SER A 94 -11.30 4.51 -9.14
CA SER A 94 -11.40 5.81 -8.47
C SER A 94 -12.29 5.70 -7.25
N ILE A 95 -12.02 6.50 -6.21
CA ILE A 95 -12.93 6.63 -5.07
C ILE A 95 -14.32 7.12 -5.49
N LEU A 96 -14.40 7.86 -6.60
CA LEU A 96 -15.65 8.34 -7.18
C LEU A 96 -16.54 7.19 -7.68
N ASP A 97 -15.97 6.02 -8.02
CA ASP A 97 -16.74 4.86 -8.43
C ASP A 97 -17.69 4.39 -7.32
N ASN A 98 -17.31 4.56 -6.04
CA ASN A 98 -18.18 4.25 -4.91
C ASN A 98 -19.44 5.12 -4.88
N ILE A 99 -19.30 6.41 -5.21
CA ILE A 99 -20.43 7.35 -5.21
C ILE A 99 -21.46 6.91 -6.26
N VAL A 100 -21.01 6.50 -7.43
CA VAL A 100 -21.88 6.01 -8.51
C VAL A 100 -22.58 4.71 -8.10
N VAL A 101 -21.87 3.78 -7.46
CA VAL A 101 -22.45 2.53 -6.96
C VAL A 101 -23.53 2.81 -5.91
N GLU A 102 -23.27 3.74 -4.99
CA GLU A 102 -24.23 4.16 -3.96
C GLU A 102 -25.48 4.80 -4.57
N GLN A 103 -25.31 5.72 -5.52
CA GLN A 103 -26.43 6.35 -6.22
C GLN A 103 -27.30 5.33 -6.96
N LYS A 104 -26.68 4.35 -7.64
CA LYS A 104 -27.40 3.24 -8.29
C LYS A 104 -28.18 2.40 -7.28
N ALA A 105 -27.59 2.10 -6.13
CA ALA A 105 -28.26 1.34 -5.07
C ALA A 105 -29.50 2.08 -4.55
N ILE A 106 -29.36 3.37 -4.23
CA ILE A 106 -30.47 4.23 -3.77
C ILE A 106 -31.58 4.30 -4.82
N HIS A 107 -31.23 4.52 -6.08
CA HIS A 107 -32.19 4.59 -7.17
C HIS A 107 -32.97 3.27 -7.36
N THR A 108 -32.28 2.13 -7.35
CA THR A 108 -32.93 0.80 -7.43
C THR A 108 -33.89 0.55 -6.28
N LEU A 109 -33.50 0.93 -5.05
CA LEU A 109 -34.36 0.79 -3.87
C LEU A 109 -35.61 1.67 -3.96
N LYS A 110 -35.49 2.91 -4.44
CA LYS A 110 -36.64 3.81 -4.67
C LYS A 110 -37.62 3.22 -5.69
N ASN A 111 -37.11 2.67 -6.79
CA ASN A 111 -37.94 2.09 -7.83
C ASN A 111 -38.57 0.75 -7.44
N ALA A 112 -37.89 -0.05 -6.62
CA ALA A 112 -38.44 -1.29 -6.08
C ALA A 112 -39.61 -1.04 -5.11
N LYS A 113 -39.58 0.08 -4.36
CA LYS A 113 -40.70 0.51 -3.51
C LYS A 113 -41.92 0.99 -4.31
N SER A 114 -41.70 1.51 -5.52
CA SER A 114 -42.79 2.02 -6.37
C SER A 114 -43.59 0.91 -7.10
N LYS A 115 -43.09 -0.34 -7.15
CA LYS A 115 -43.75 -1.48 -7.81
C LYS A 115 -44.58 -2.40 -6.89
N LYS A 116 -44.79 -1.99 -5.63
CA LYS A 116 -45.63 -2.72 -4.65
C LYS A 116 -47.02 -2.08 -4.44
N GLY A 117 -47.52 -1.34 -5.42
CA GLY A 117 -48.89 -0.83 -5.49
C GLY A 117 -49.64 -1.50 -6.63
#